data_AF-A0A8H8DIW6-F1
#
_entry.id   AF-A0A8H8DIW6-F1
#
_cell.length_a   1.000
_cell.length_b   1.000
_cell.length_c   1.000
_cell.angle_alpha   90.00
_cell.angle_beta   90.00
_cell.angle_gamma   90.00
#
_symmetry.space_group_name_H-M   'P 1'
#
loop_
_entity.id
_entity.type
_entity.pdbx_description
1 polymer ?
#
loop_
_entity_poly.entity_id
_entity_poly.type
_entity_poly.pdbx_seq_one_letter_code
_entity_poly.pdbx_strand_id
1 'polypeptide(L)'
;AALYVRANQDCSETASAPPPRRAAQKIVDLYGKPEILFFGPDEGTAEYMDWASSHARARGAFFWKAFTTGKSQSIGGIPHDVFGMTTRSVHQYVLGILRKLNIKEENITKFQTGGPDGDLGSNEILISKDKTIGIVDGSGVLYDPKGIDREELRKLASKRQMINQFDVSKLSEKGFRVLVDEKNVKLPDGRIIDNGLTFRNEFHLEASADLFVPCGGRPEAVDLGNVHRLLDAEGNPRFKYIVEGANLFFTQEARMRLEKAGAIICKDASANKGGVTSSSLEVLAALSFSDDEFAKHMMVRDAANPPAFYRDYVSSVHAVIEKNAELEFECIWREHARTGKARAILSDELSYAIVKLNEELQRTTLWDNVALRKVVLVEALPKLLLDTLDLDTIM
;
A
#
# COMPACT_ATOMS: atom_id res chain seq x y z
N ALA A 1 -1.12 18.63 -14.50
CA ALA A 1 -0.11 17.91 -13.70
C ALA A 1 -0.53 17.98 -12.25
N ALA A 2 -0.97 16.86 -11.66
CA ALA A 2 -1.18 16.76 -10.23
C ALA A 2 0.18 16.43 -9.60
N LEU A 3 0.82 17.39 -8.94
CA LEU A 3 2.00 17.12 -8.14
C LEU A 3 1.51 16.51 -6.82
N TYR A 4 1.72 15.20 -6.65
CA TYR A 4 1.50 14.53 -5.37
C TYR A 4 2.73 14.76 -4.49
N VAL A 5 2.57 15.57 -3.44
CA VAL A 5 3.65 15.85 -2.49
C VAL A 5 3.43 14.96 -1.26
N ARG A 6 4.25 13.92 -1.12
CA ARG A 6 4.41 13.22 0.17
C ARG A 6 5.07 14.19 1.14
N ALA A 7 4.38 14.54 2.23
CA ALA A 7 4.98 15.32 3.30
C ALA A 7 5.85 14.37 4.15
N ASN A 8 7.18 14.55 4.10
CA ASN A 8 8.06 13.91 5.07
C ASN A 8 7.82 14.55 6.45
N GLN A 9 7.67 13.70 7.47
CA GLN A 9 7.49 14.09 8.86
C GLN A 9 8.72 14.81 9.40
N ASP A 10 8.48 15.98 10.01
CA ASP A 10 9.28 16.49 11.11
C ASP A 10 8.40 17.39 12.00
N CYS A 11 7.43 16.78 12.69
CA CYS A 11 6.61 17.45 13.72
C CYS A 11 6.18 16.45 14.81
N SER A 12 7.12 16.05 15.67
CA SER A 12 6.76 15.61 17.02
C SER A 12 6.65 16.85 17.91
N GLU A 13 5.44 17.24 18.33
CA GLU A 13 5.16 17.76 19.67
C GLU A 13 3.67 18.14 19.86
N THR A 14 3.05 17.48 20.83
CA THR A 14 1.89 17.92 21.64
C THR A 14 0.57 18.20 20.92
N ALA A 15 -0.31 17.21 20.97
CA ALA A 15 -1.75 17.38 20.87
C ALA A 15 -2.26 18.28 22.00
N SER A 16 -2.64 19.53 21.69
CA SER A 16 -3.71 20.33 22.33
C SER A 16 -3.60 21.86 22.16
N ALA A 17 -2.62 22.39 21.42
CA ALA A 17 -2.54 23.83 21.15
C ALA A 17 -2.36 24.13 19.65
N PRO A 18 -2.97 25.20 19.10
CA PRO A 18 -2.60 25.66 17.77
C PRO A 18 -1.10 26.00 17.77
N PRO A 19 -0.33 25.60 16.74
CA PRO A 19 1.09 25.87 16.70
C PRO A 19 1.33 27.38 16.83
N PRO A 20 2.38 27.81 17.55
CA PRO A 20 2.71 29.23 17.66
C PRO A 20 2.89 29.79 16.24
N ARG A 21 2.39 31.00 15.99
CA ARG A 21 2.60 31.72 14.72
C ARG A 21 4.10 31.89 14.49
N ARG A 22 4.76 30.91 13.88
CA ARG A 22 6.12 31.04 13.36
C ARG A 22 6.08 32.21 12.38
N ALA A 23 7.01 33.16 12.57
CA ALA A 23 7.23 34.26 11.65
C ALA A 23 7.25 33.71 10.22
N ALA A 24 6.39 34.25 9.36
CA ALA A 24 6.19 33.79 8.00
C ALA A 24 7.55 33.78 7.28
N GLN A 25 8.15 32.61 7.14
CA GLN A 25 9.18 32.41 6.12
C GLN A 25 8.50 32.79 4.80
N LYS A 26 9.08 33.79 4.12
CA LYS A 26 8.59 34.28 2.84
C LYS A 26 8.52 33.09 1.89
N ILE A 27 7.31 32.62 1.58
CA ILE A 27 7.11 31.63 0.52
C ILE A 27 7.60 32.31 -0.76
N VAL A 28 8.68 31.76 -1.35
CA VAL A 28 9.25 32.27 -2.59
C VAL A 28 8.60 31.50 -3.74
N ASP A 29 7.75 32.17 -4.50
CA ASP A 29 7.17 31.63 -5.72
C ASP A 29 8.18 31.75 -6.87
N LEU A 30 8.74 30.61 -7.28
CA LEU A 30 9.65 30.51 -8.42
C LEU A 30 8.93 30.13 -9.72
N TYR A 31 7.65 29.77 -9.67
CA TYR A 31 6.91 29.23 -10.80
C TYR A 31 6.01 30.27 -11.48
N GLY A 32 5.49 31.23 -10.72
CA GLY A 32 4.73 32.38 -11.23
C GLY A 32 3.41 32.01 -11.89
N LYS A 33 2.89 30.80 -11.63
CA LYS A 33 1.63 30.28 -12.16
C LYS A 33 0.82 29.62 -11.03
N PRO A 34 -0.53 29.69 -11.07
CA PRO A 34 -1.35 28.96 -10.12
C PRO A 34 -1.12 27.45 -10.22
N GLU A 35 -0.93 26.82 -9.06
CA GLU A 35 -0.79 25.37 -8.92
C GLU A 35 -1.83 24.83 -7.95
N ILE A 36 -2.30 23.61 -8.24
CA ILE A 36 -3.14 22.85 -7.32
C ILE A 36 -2.28 21.71 -6.78
N LEU A 37 -2.11 21.68 -5.46
CA LEU A 37 -1.43 20.61 -4.75
C LEU A 37 -2.47 19.70 -4.09
N PHE A 38 -2.27 18.40 -4.25
CA PHE A 38 -3.10 17.38 -3.61
C PHE A 38 -2.21 16.60 -2.64
N PHE A 39 -2.68 16.50 -1.40
CA PHE A 39 -1.98 15.74 -0.36
C PHE A 39 -2.70 14.42 -0.12
N GLY A 40 -1.97 13.39 0.26
CA GLY A 40 -2.56 12.13 0.70
C GLY A 40 -1.97 11.70 2.04
N PRO A 41 -2.60 10.70 2.69
CA PRO A 41 -2.18 10.24 3.98
C PRO A 41 -0.85 9.49 3.89
N ASP A 42 -0.04 9.65 4.93
CA ASP A 42 1.16 8.86 5.21
C ASP A 42 1.20 8.54 6.72
N GLU A 43 2.22 7.79 7.16
CA GLU A 43 2.41 7.41 8.55
C GLU A 43 2.30 8.64 9.48
N GLY A 44 1.42 8.55 10.49
CA GLY A 44 1.16 9.62 11.46
C GLY A 44 0.41 10.87 10.93
N THR A 45 -0.02 10.90 9.66
CA THR A 45 -0.71 12.07 9.09
C THR A 45 -2.17 11.82 8.68
N ALA A 46 -2.61 10.56 8.64
CA ALA A 46 -3.93 10.18 8.13
C ALA A 46 -5.11 10.91 8.83
N GLU A 47 -5.03 11.11 10.15
CA GLU A 47 -6.08 11.78 10.94
C GLU A 47 -6.27 13.26 10.60
N TYR A 48 -5.29 13.89 9.92
CA TYR A 48 -5.36 15.31 9.56
C TYR A 48 -6.01 15.56 8.20
N MET A 49 -6.32 14.52 7.41
CA MET A 49 -6.84 14.70 6.04
C MET A 49 -8.18 15.47 6.05
N ASP A 50 -9.06 15.16 6.99
CA ASP A 50 -10.36 15.83 7.15
C ASP A 50 -10.20 17.29 7.58
N TRP A 51 -9.34 17.52 8.56
CA TRP A 51 -9.04 18.86 9.06
C TRP A 51 -8.46 19.75 7.96
N ALA A 52 -7.49 19.23 7.20
CA ALA A 52 -6.81 19.98 6.15
C ALA A 52 -7.77 20.39 5.02
N SER A 53 -8.63 19.47 4.55
CA SER A 53 -9.66 19.78 3.55
C SER A 53 -10.67 20.80 4.06
N SER A 54 -11.14 20.65 5.30
CA SER A 54 -12.08 21.59 5.93
C SER A 54 -11.45 22.96 6.13
N HIS A 55 -10.16 23.02 6.49
CA HIS A 55 -9.41 24.25 6.62
C HIS A 55 -9.25 24.95 5.26
N ALA A 56 -8.94 24.21 4.20
CA ALA A 56 -8.90 24.74 2.83
C ALA A 56 -10.26 25.34 2.42
N ARG A 57 -11.36 24.67 2.74
CA ARG A 57 -12.72 25.18 2.53
C ARG A 57 -12.96 26.49 3.28
N ALA A 58 -12.61 26.56 4.57
CA ALA A 58 -12.76 27.77 5.39
C ALA A 58 -11.94 28.95 4.87
N ARG A 59 -10.83 28.69 4.18
CA ARG A 59 -10.00 29.71 3.51
C ARG A 59 -10.49 30.10 2.12
N GLY A 60 -11.59 29.52 1.63
CA GLY A 60 -12.16 29.82 0.32
C GLY A 60 -11.45 29.14 -0.85
N ALA A 61 -10.70 28.05 -0.62
CA ALA A 61 -10.09 27.29 -1.71
C ALA A 61 -11.17 26.55 -2.51
N PHE A 62 -11.32 26.86 -3.80
CA PHE A 62 -12.37 26.26 -4.65
C PHE A 62 -12.22 24.74 -4.82
N PHE A 63 -10.99 24.22 -4.68
CA PHE A 63 -10.65 22.80 -4.82
C PHE A 63 -10.59 22.06 -3.47
N TRP A 64 -11.22 22.60 -2.42
CA TRP A 64 -11.15 22.05 -1.06
C TRP A 64 -11.51 20.55 -0.99
N LYS A 65 -12.47 20.09 -1.81
CA LYS A 65 -12.91 18.69 -1.92
C LYS A 65 -11.77 17.73 -2.29
N ALA A 66 -10.84 18.21 -3.13
CA ALA A 66 -9.71 17.46 -3.64
C ALA A 66 -8.41 17.74 -2.87
N PHE A 67 -8.36 18.78 -2.03
CA PHE A 67 -7.13 19.25 -1.37
C PHE A 67 -6.35 18.13 -0.66
N THR A 68 -7.07 17.24 0.03
CA THR A 68 -6.52 16.00 0.58
C THR A 68 -7.28 14.80 0.04
N THR A 69 -6.64 13.63 0.03
CA THR A 69 -7.22 12.33 -0.34
C THR A 69 -7.22 11.37 0.85
N GLY A 70 -7.91 10.24 0.75
CA GLY A 70 -8.02 9.30 1.88
C GLY A 70 -8.81 9.87 3.05
N LYS A 71 -9.60 10.92 2.83
CA LYS A 71 -10.47 11.56 3.82
C LYS A 71 -11.56 10.60 4.27
N SER A 72 -12.23 10.92 5.38
CA SER A 72 -13.41 10.18 5.80
C SER A 72 -14.51 10.22 4.75
N GLN A 73 -15.31 9.17 4.72
CA GLN A 73 -16.46 9.06 3.83
C GLN A 73 -17.47 10.19 4.06
N SER A 74 -17.53 10.74 5.27
CA SER A 74 -18.46 11.82 5.65
C SER A 74 -18.24 13.12 4.87
N ILE A 75 -16.99 13.36 4.43
CA ILE A 75 -16.62 14.50 3.59
C ILE A 75 -16.22 14.08 2.17
N GLY A 76 -16.70 12.91 1.74
CA GLY A 76 -16.58 12.42 0.37
C GLY A 76 -15.23 11.84 -0.01
N GLY A 77 -14.40 11.48 0.97
CA GLY A 77 -13.16 10.77 0.72
C GLY A 77 -13.33 9.26 0.54
N ILE A 78 -12.27 8.61 0.11
CA ILE A 78 -12.16 7.17 -0.02
C ILE A 78 -11.02 6.70 0.91
N PRO A 79 -11.29 6.40 2.20
CA PRO A 79 -10.24 6.03 3.13
C PRO A 79 -9.48 4.79 2.65
N HIS A 80 -8.16 4.93 2.45
CA HIS A 80 -7.33 3.88 1.86
C HIS A 80 -7.31 2.61 2.72
N ASP A 81 -7.29 2.79 4.05
CA ASP A 81 -7.27 1.70 5.01
C ASP A 81 -8.60 0.93 5.03
N VAL A 82 -9.74 1.63 5.11
CA VAL A 82 -11.08 1.01 5.16
C VAL A 82 -11.34 0.13 3.94
N PHE A 83 -10.83 0.53 2.77
CA PHE A 83 -11.05 -0.17 1.51
C PHE A 83 -9.87 -1.05 1.06
N GLY A 84 -8.78 -1.08 1.85
CA GLY A 84 -7.59 -1.87 1.55
C GLY A 84 -6.94 -1.53 0.21
N MET A 85 -6.92 -0.24 -0.18
CA MET A 85 -6.54 0.18 -1.53
C MET A 85 -5.13 -0.28 -1.93
N THR A 86 -4.15 -0.06 -1.05
CA THR A 86 -2.77 -0.52 -1.26
C THR A 86 -2.68 -2.04 -1.25
N THR A 87 -3.35 -2.69 -0.29
CA THR A 87 -3.33 -4.15 -0.16
C THR A 87 -3.90 -4.85 -1.39
N ARG A 88 -4.97 -4.34 -2.01
CA ARG A 88 -5.51 -4.92 -3.26
C ARG A 88 -4.47 -4.99 -4.37
N SER A 89 -3.67 -3.93 -4.51
CA SER A 89 -2.55 -3.91 -5.46
C SER A 89 -1.51 -4.97 -5.11
N VAL A 90 -1.02 -4.97 -3.86
CA VAL A 90 -0.02 -5.95 -3.37
C VAL A 90 -0.51 -7.38 -3.56
N HIS A 91 -1.74 -7.65 -3.15
CA HIS A 91 -2.37 -8.96 -3.25
C HIS A 91 -2.55 -9.40 -4.70
N GLN A 92 -2.82 -8.47 -5.62
CA GLN A 92 -2.91 -8.80 -7.04
C GLN A 92 -1.56 -9.23 -7.64
N TYR A 93 -0.43 -8.72 -7.15
CA TYR A 93 0.90 -9.25 -7.50
C TYR A 93 1.13 -10.65 -6.93
N VAL A 94 0.67 -10.91 -5.70
CA VAL A 94 0.68 -12.28 -5.12
C VAL A 94 -0.10 -13.23 -6.01
N LEU A 95 -1.35 -12.89 -6.34
CA LEU A 95 -2.19 -13.68 -7.22
C LEU A 95 -1.56 -13.85 -8.62
N GLY A 96 -0.88 -12.82 -9.14
CA GLY A 96 -0.13 -12.91 -10.39
C GLY A 96 0.94 -14.01 -10.37
N ILE A 97 1.78 -14.04 -9.33
CA ILE A 97 2.80 -15.09 -9.15
C ILE A 97 2.14 -16.47 -9.10
N LEU A 98 1.11 -16.62 -8.26
CA LEU A 98 0.42 -17.89 -8.07
C LEU A 98 -0.24 -18.39 -9.36
N ARG A 99 -0.86 -17.49 -10.14
CA ARG A 99 -1.43 -17.81 -11.47
C ARG A 99 -0.34 -18.31 -12.43
N LYS A 100 0.81 -17.63 -12.50
CA LYS A 100 1.91 -18.02 -13.40
C LYS A 100 2.52 -19.38 -13.06
N LEU A 101 2.52 -19.73 -11.78
CA LEU A 101 3.09 -20.97 -11.28
C LEU A 101 2.05 -22.09 -11.10
N ASN A 102 0.78 -21.82 -11.41
CA ASN A 102 -0.34 -22.74 -11.22
C ASN A 102 -0.44 -23.26 -9.77
N ILE A 103 -0.24 -22.36 -8.81
CA ILE A 103 -0.30 -22.63 -7.37
C ILE A 103 -1.61 -22.08 -6.83
N LYS A 104 -2.32 -22.85 -6.01
CA LYS A 104 -3.47 -22.35 -5.26
C LYS A 104 -3.01 -21.62 -4.01
N GLU A 105 -3.62 -20.48 -3.71
CA GLU A 105 -3.24 -19.63 -2.59
C GLU A 105 -3.31 -20.37 -1.25
N GLU A 106 -4.35 -21.18 -1.03
CA GLU A 106 -4.51 -21.98 0.19
C GLU A 106 -3.40 -23.01 0.44
N ASN A 107 -2.55 -23.29 -0.57
CA ASN A 107 -1.48 -24.29 -0.48
C ASN A 107 -0.11 -23.70 -0.14
N ILE A 108 0.04 -22.38 -0.03
CA ILE A 108 1.33 -21.74 0.29
C ILE A 108 1.42 -21.37 1.76
N THR A 109 2.65 -21.38 2.28
CA THR A 109 2.94 -20.76 3.58
C THR A 109 3.30 -19.29 3.40
N LYS A 110 2.77 -18.42 4.27
CA LYS A 110 3.06 -16.98 4.27
C LYS A 110 3.71 -16.53 5.57
N PHE A 111 4.72 -15.70 5.44
CA PHE A 111 5.27 -14.86 6.49
C PHE A 111 4.96 -13.39 6.20
N GLN A 112 4.71 -12.59 7.23
CA GLN A 112 4.38 -11.17 7.10
C GLN A 112 5.02 -10.34 8.21
N THR A 113 5.56 -9.18 7.84
CA THR A 113 5.84 -8.09 8.78
C THR A 113 4.74 -7.05 8.67
N GLY A 114 4.45 -6.32 9.74
CA GLY A 114 3.27 -5.48 9.83
C GLY A 114 2.08 -6.30 10.36
N GLY A 115 1.57 -5.89 11.51
CA GLY A 115 0.63 -6.69 12.28
C GLY A 115 -0.83 -6.57 11.85
N PRO A 116 -1.71 -7.34 12.50
CA PRO A 116 -3.17 -7.19 12.41
C PRO A 116 -3.69 -5.82 12.85
N ASP A 117 -2.86 -4.97 13.46
CA ASP A 117 -3.20 -3.58 13.79
C ASP A 117 -2.98 -2.60 12.64
N GLY A 118 -2.02 -2.87 11.75
CA GLY A 118 -1.63 -1.95 10.68
C GLY A 118 -2.54 -2.00 9.45
N ASP A 119 -2.53 -0.92 8.66
CA ASP A 119 -3.38 -0.77 7.47
C ASP A 119 -3.17 -1.87 6.44
N LEU A 120 -1.93 -2.03 5.95
CA LEU A 120 -1.61 -3.07 4.98
C LEU A 120 -1.71 -4.46 5.62
N GLY A 121 -1.21 -4.59 6.85
CA GLY A 121 -1.06 -5.89 7.52
C GLY A 121 -2.40 -6.55 7.86
N SER A 122 -3.35 -5.78 8.40
CA SER A 122 -4.71 -6.25 8.69
C SER A 122 -5.46 -6.60 7.41
N ASN A 123 -5.44 -5.70 6.40
CA ASN A 123 -6.12 -5.93 5.14
C ASN A 123 -5.55 -7.16 4.42
N GLU A 124 -4.24 -7.38 4.46
CA GLU A 124 -3.60 -8.56 3.85
C GLU A 124 -4.04 -9.84 4.56
N ILE A 125 -4.19 -9.84 5.89
CA ILE A 125 -4.76 -10.97 6.65
C ILE A 125 -6.22 -11.25 6.25
N LEU A 126 -7.01 -10.20 5.98
CA LEU A 126 -8.43 -10.29 5.65
C LEU A 126 -8.68 -10.75 4.21
N ILE A 127 -7.88 -10.29 3.25
CA ILE A 127 -8.08 -10.59 1.82
C ILE A 127 -7.51 -11.95 1.42
N SER A 128 -6.45 -12.39 2.09
CA SER A 128 -5.70 -13.60 1.73
C SER A 128 -6.32 -14.90 2.23
N LYS A 129 -5.94 -16.00 1.56
CA LYS A 129 -6.36 -17.38 1.82
C LYS A 129 -5.21 -18.32 2.12
N ASP A 130 -3.98 -17.80 2.15
CA ASP A 130 -2.76 -18.57 2.42
C ASP A 130 -2.77 -19.29 3.78
N LYS A 131 -1.70 -20.02 4.06
CA LYS A 131 -1.40 -20.49 5.41
C LYS A 131 -0.40 -19.56 6.07
N THR A 132 -0.87 -18.58 6.84
CA THR A 132 0.01 -17.66 7.56
C THR A 132 0.70 -18.40 8.71
N ILE A 133 2.02 -18.47 8.67
CA ILE A 133 2.85 -19.18 9.65
C ILE A 133 3.64 -18.22 10.55
N GLY A 134 3.76 -16.95 10.20
CA GLY A 134 4.42 -15.98 11.06
C GLY A 134 4.01 -14.54 10.78
N ILE A 135 3.86 -13.78 11.87
CA ILE A 135 3.58 -12.34 11.87
C ILE A 135 4.56 -11.66 12.83
N VAL A 136 5.17 -10.58 12.36
CA VAL A 136 6.00 -9.69 13.18
C VAL A 136 5.38 -8.30 13.18
N ASP A 137 5.07 -7.77 14.36
CA ASP A 137 4.48 -6.44 14.52
C ASP A 137 5.18 -5.60 15.59
N GLY A 138 4.55 -4.47 15.97
CA GLY A 138 5.06 -3.57 17.00
C GLY A 138 5.35 -4.26 18.34
N SER A 139 4.55 -5.27 18.69
CA SER A 139 4.53 -5.94 19.98
C SER A 139 5.42 -7.17 20.08
N GLY A 140 5.78 -7.84 18.97
CA GLY A 140 6.65 -9.02 19.03
C GLY A 140 6.65 -9.90 17.79
N VAL A 141 6.89 -11.19 18.03
CA VAL A 141 6.86 -12.29 17.04
C VAL A 141 5.76 -13.28 17.39
N LEU A 142 4.89 -13.62 16.43
CA LEU A 142 3.96 -14.73 16.49
C LEU A 142 4.33 -15.71 15.37
N TYR A 143 4.57 -16.97 15.71
CA TYR A 143 4.98 -17.97 14.72
C TYR A 143 4.39 -19.33 15.05
N ASP A 144 3.86 -20.01 14.04
CA ASP A 144 3.49 -21.41 14.11
C ASP A 144 3.74 -22.11 12.77
N PRO A 145 4.69 -23.06 12.69
CA PRO A 145 4.97 -23.77 11.44
C PRO A 145 3.78 -24.63 10.98
N LYS A 146 2.85 -24.99 11.86
CA LYS A 146 1.60 -25.67 11.51
C LYS A 146 0.52 -24.72 11.02
N GLY A 147 0.75 -23.41 11.02
CA GLY A 147 -0.20 -22.36 10.63
C GLY A 147 -0.85 -21.74 11.86
N ILE A 148 -0.93 -20.41 11.86
CA ILE A 148 -1.60 -19.64 12.91
C ILE A 148 -3.12 -19.74 12.70
N ASP A 149 -3.89 -19.84 13.78
CA ASP A 149 -5.36 -19.88 13.73
C ASP A 149 -5.94 -18.69 12.95
N ARG A 150 -6.53 -18.98 11.78
CA ARG A 150 -6.99 -17.96 10.83
C ARG A 150 -8.14 -17.12 11.39
N GLU A 151 -9.03 -17.72 12.16
CA GLU A 151 -10.18 -17.01 12.74
C GLU A 151 -9.74 -16.04 13.84
N GLU A 152 -8.78 -16.41 14.68
CA GLU A 152 -8.18 -15.48 15.65
C GLU A 152 -7.45 -14.33 14.95
N LEU A 153 -6.68 -14.61 13.89
CA LEU A 153 -6.03 -13.56 13.11
C LEU A 153 -7.03 -12.59 12.49
N ARG A 154 -8.14 -13.08 11.91
CA ARG A 154 -9.21 -12.23 11.36
C ARG A 154 -9.87 -11.38 12.43
N LYS A 155 -10.10 -11.93 13.62
CA LYS A 155 -10.63 -11.19 14.78
C LYS A 155 -9.68 -10.07 15.19
N LEU A 156 -8.37 -10.34 15.31
CA LEU A 156 -7.37 -9.32 15.62
C LEU A 156 -7.31 -8.24 14.54
N ALA A 157 -7.27 -8.64 13.26
CA ALA A 157 -7.24 -7.74 12.12
C ALA A 157 -8.47 -6.82 12.07
N SER A 158 -9.65 -7.38 12.31
CA SER A 158 -10.92 -6.62 12.32
C SER A 158 -11.00 -5.63 13.49
N LYS A 159 -10.34 -5.94 14.62
CA LYS A 159 -10.30 -5.08 15.81
C LYS A 159 -9.08 -4.16 15.87
N ARG A 160 -8.17 -4.25 14.89
CA ARG A 160 -6.89 -3.53 14.85
C ARG A 160 -6.04 -3.77 16.11
N GLN A 161 -5.92 -5.03 16.51
CA GLN A 161 -5.16 -5.43 17.69
C GLN A 161 -3.88 -6.16 17.29
N MET A 162 -2.75 -5.80 17.90
CA MET A 162 -1.46 -6.47 17.73
C MET A 162 -1.49 -7.93 18.24
N ILE A 163 -0.47 -8.71 17.90
CA ILE A 163 -0.34 -10.12 18.29
C ILE A 163 -0.20 -10.33 19.81
N ASN A 164 0.09 -9.29 20.60
CA ASN A 164 0.03 -9.37 22.07
C ASN A 164 -1.38 -9.67 22.61
N GLN A 165 -2.42 -9.53 21.79
CA GLN A 165 -3.79 -9.95 22.08
C GLN A 165 -4.14 -11.34 21.54
N PHE A 166 -3.23 -12.01 20.82
CA PHE A 166 -3.47 -13.35 20.29
C PHE A 166 -3.66 -14.38 21.42
N ASP A 167 -4.69 -15.22 21.28
CA ASP A 167 -4.95 -16.34 22.18
C ASP A 167 -3.94 -17.48 21.95
N VAL A 168 -2.89 -17.50 22.77
CA VAL A 168 -1.80 -18.48 22.68
C VAL A 168 -2.24 -19.93 22.85
N SER A 169 -3.43 -20.20 23.41
CA SER A 169 -3.96 -21.57 23.50
C SER A 169 -4.30 -22.18 22.14
N LYS A 170 -4.42 -21.34 21.10
CA LYS A 170 -4.67 -21.74 19.72
C LYS A 170 -3.38 -22.06 18.94
N LEU A 171 -2.21 -21.85 19.53
CA LEU A 171 -0.95 -22.28 18.94
C LEU A 171 -0.81 -23.80 19.05
N SER A 172 -0.20 -24.40 18.04
CA SER A 172 0.26 -25.77 18.12
C SER A 172 1.44 -25.91 19.08
N GLU A 173 1.81 -27.15 19.41
CA GLU A 173 2.98 -27.46 20.25
C GLU A 173 4.31 -26.91 19.70
N LYS A 174 4.36 -26.55 18.41
CA LYS A 174 5.55 -25.94 17.78
C LYS A 174 5.43 -24.42 17.65
N GLY A 175 4.27 -23.85 17.93
CA GLY A 175 4.00 -22.44 17.84
C GLY A 175 4.49 -21.69 19.08
N PHE A 176 4.80 -20.40 18.90
CA PHE A 176 5.19 -19.52 19.98
C PHE A 176 4.78 -18.08 19.70
N ARG A 177 4.69 -17.31 20.78
CA ARG A 177 4.65 -15.86 20.76
C ARG A 177 5.72 -15.33 21.70
N VAL A 178 6.54 -14.41 21.21
CA VAL A 178 7.56 -13.72 22.01
C VAL A 178 7.33 -12.22 21.90
N LEU A 179 7.10 -11.56 23.02
CA LEU A 179 6.86 -10.12 23.09
C LEU A 179 8.14 -9.33 23.33
N VAL A 180 8.17 -8.07 22.91
CA VAL A 180 9.38 -7.22 22.96
C VAL A 180 9.91 -6.97 24.37
N ASP A 181 9.06 -7.06 25.40
CA ASP A 181 9.38 -6.88 26.81
C ASP A 181 9.83 -8.17 27.52
N GLU A 182 9.69 -9.33 26.86
CA GLU A 182 10.09 -10.62 27.41
C GLU A 182 11.59 -10.90 27.27
N LYS A 183 12.13 -11.63 28.25
CA LYS A 183 13.56 -12.00 28.33
C LYS A 183 13.71 -13.46 28.72
N ASN A 184 14.75 -14.11 28.19
CA ASN A 184 15.07 -15.51 28.44
C ASN A 184 13.89 -16.47 28.14
N VAL A 185 13.15 -16.22 27.06
CA VAL A 185 12.01 -17.06 26.66
C VAL A 185 12.53 -18.34 26.02
N LYS A 186 12.12 -19.50 26.56
CA LYS A 186 12.44 -20.80 25.96
C LYS A 186 11.41 -21.16 24.89
N LEU A 187 11.86 -21.29 23.64
CA LEU A 187 11.03 -21.72 22.52
C LEU A 187 10.74 -23.23 22.56
N PRO A 188 9.71 -23.71 21.83
CA PRO A 188 9.40 -25.14 21.74
C PRO A 188 10.55 -26.01 21.18
N ASP A 189 11.43 -25.43 20.36
CA ASP A 189 12.62 -26.11 19.84
C ASP A 189 13.80 -26.16 20.84
N GLY A 190 13.64 -25.57 22.02
CA GLY A 190 14.62 -25.52 23.09
C GLY A 190 15.56 -24.32 23.05
N ARG A 191 15.54 -23.48 21.99
CA ARG A 191 16.32 -22.23 21.95
C ARG A 191 15.86 -21.28 23.05
N ILE A 192 16.80 -20.52 23.61
CA ILE A 192 16.52 -19.46 24.58
C ILE A 192 16.69 -18.13 23.86
N ILE A 193 15.65 -17.30 23.93
CA ILE A 193 15.63 -15.95 23.38
C ILE A 193 15.92 -14.97 24.52
N ASP A 194 17.14 -14.43 24.54
CA ASP A 194 17.60 -13.55 25.61
C ASP A 194 16.80 -12.23 25.67
N ASN A 195 16.42 -11.69 24.51
CA ASN A 195 15.74 -10.41 24.39
C ASN A 195 14.69 -10.43 23.27
N GLY A 196 13.42 -10.25 23.64
CA GLY A 196 12.30 -10.27 22.69
C GLY A 196 12.33 -9.13 21.67
N LEU A 197 12.84 -7.95 22.03
CA LEU A 197 12.98 -6.82 21.09
C LEU A 197 13.99 -7.12 19.97
N THR A 198 15.18 -7.63 20.32
CA THR A 198 16.18 -8.05 19.32
C THR A 198 15.61 -9.16 18.44
N PHE A 199 14.95 -10.14 19.06
CA PHE A 199 14.31 -11.24 18.33
C PHE A 199 13.26 -10.73 17.34
N ARG A 200 12.35 -9.85 17.77
CA ARG A 200 11.38 -9.17 16.89
C ARG A 200 12.07 -8.49 15.72
N ASN A 201 13.13 -7.74 15.99
CA ASN A 201 13.85 -6.96 14.99
C ASN A 201 14.54 -7.82 13.92
N GLU A 202 14.88 -9.07 14.24
CA GLU A 202 15.66 -9.94 13.34
C GLU A 202 14.91 -11.18 12.85
N PHE A 203 13.74 -11.51 13.39
CA PHE A 203 13.08 -12.79 13.12
C PHE A 203 12.80 -13.05 11.62
N HIS A 204 12.54 -11.99 10.85
CA HIS A 204 12.38 -12.09 9.40
C HIS A 204 13.63 -12.63 8.68
N LEU A 205 14.83 -12.50 9.27
CA LEU A 205 16.09 -13.05 8.78
C LEU A 205 16.29 -14.53 9.14
N GLU A 206 15.46 -15.08 10.04
CA GLU A 206 15.51 -16.48 10.48
C GLU A 206 14.35 -17.32 9.93
N ALA A 207 13.20 -16.68 9.69
CA ALA A 207 11.99 -17.32 9.19
C ALA A 207 12.16 -17.88 7.77
N SER A 208 11.34 -18.87 7.44
CA SER A 208 11.22 -19.44 6.09
C SER A 208 9.76 -19.75 5.80
N ALA A 209 9.32 -19.40 4.58
CA ALA A 209 7.98 -19.61 4.07
C ALA A 209 8.04 -19.62 2.53
N ASP A 210 6.97 -20.01 1.85
CA ASP A 210 6.90 -19.85 0.40
C ASP A 210 6.82 -18.37 0.01
N LEU A 211 5.96 -17.61 0.71
CA LEU A 211 5.66 -16.20 0.44
C LEU A 211 6.05 -15.32 1.63
N PHE A 212 6.72 -14.20 1.35
CA PHE A 212 6.89 -13.10 2.28
C PHE A 212 6.19 -11.84 1.75
N VAL A 213 5.26 -11.29 2.53
CA VAL A 213 4.63 -9.99 2.25
C VAL A 213 5.02 -9.00 3.36
N PRO A 214 6.03 -8.14 3.15
CA PRO A 214 6.30 -7.05 4.07
C PRO A 214 5.17 -6.02 3.98
N CYS A 215 4.32 -5.94 5.00
CA CYS A 215 3.23 -4.96 5.13
C CYS A 215 3.58 -3.82 6.11
N GLY A 216 4.74 -3.91 6.76
CA GLY A 216 5.30 -2.88 7.64
C GLY A 216 6.74 -3.24 7.99
N GLY A 217 7.41 -2.36 8.73
CA GLY A 217 8.81 -2.54 9.12
C GLY A 217 9.64 -1.30 8.84
N ARG A 218 10.91 -1.35 9.24
CA ARG A 218 11.85 -0.25 9.00
C ARG A 218 12.30 -0.29 7.54
N PRO A 219 12.50 0.88 6.90
CA PRO A 219 13.25 0.94 5.65
C PRO A 219 14.61 0.23 5.82
N GLU A 220 15.03 -0.45 4.77
CA GLU A 220 16.30 -1.17 4.69
C GLU A 220 16.47 -2.22 5.80
N ALA A 221 15.36 -2.81 6.25
CA ALA A 221 15.40 -3.94 7.19
C ALA A 221 16.23 -5.10 6.64
N VAL A 222 16.24 -5.28 5.31
CA VAL A 222 17.13 -6.19 4.62
C VAL A 222 18.02 -5.43 3.65
N ASP A 223 19.33 -5.53 3.89
CA ASP A 223 20.38 -4.82 3.16
C ASP A 223 21.49 -5.79 2.69
N LEU A 224 22.54 -5.25 2.08
CA LEU A 224 23.68 -6.06 1.64
C LEU A 224 24.41 -6.77 2.81
N GLY A 225 24.38 -6.17 4.00
CA GLY A 225 25.03 -6.68 5.20
C GLY A 225 24.34 -7.92 5.75
N ASN A 226 23.01 -8.02 5.65
CA ASN A 226 22.25 -9.09 6.28
C ASN A 226 21.50 -10.05 5.31
N VAL A 227 21.36 -9.71 4.01
CA VAL A 227 20.59 -10.50 3.04
C VAL A 227 21.06 -11.95 2.92
N HIS A 228 22.33 -12.24 3.21
CA HIS A 228 22.86 -13.59 3.21
C HIS A 228 22.16 -14.53 4.21
N ARG A 229 21.54 -13.98 5.27
CA ARG A 229 20.75 -14.74 6.25
C ARG A 229 19.43 -15.25 5.66
N LEU A 230 18.93 -14.61 4.61
CA LEU A 230 17.73 -15.04 3.87
C LEU A 230 18.01 -16.16 2.86
N LEU A 231 19.23 -16.69 2.83
CA LEU A 231 19.58 -17.88 2.07
C LEU A 231 19.76 -19.06 3.04
N ASP A 232 19.39 -20.26 2.61
CA ASP A 232 19.71 -21.50 3.31
C ASP A 232 21.19 -21.90 3.10
N ALA A 233 21.59 -23.05 3.65
CA ALA A 233 22.97 -23.52 3.56
C ALA A 233 23.38 -23.87 2.13
N GLU A 234 22.42 -24.23 1.29
CA GLU A 234 22.57 -24.56 -0.12
C GLU A 234 22.52 -23.30 -1.01
N GLY A 235 22.24 -22.13 -0.44
CA GLY A 235 22.15 -20.86 -1.14
C GLY A 235 20.78 -20.58 -1.77
N ASN A 236 19.75 -21.39 -1.48
CA ASN A 236 18.39 -21.13 -1.93
C ASN A 236 17.70 -20.09 -1.04
N PRO A 237 16.78 -19.29 -1.59
CA PRO A 237 16.01 -18.34 -0.81
C PRO A 237 15.12 -19.02 0.23
N ARG A 238 15.16 -18.52 1.47
CA ARG A 238 14.21 -18.90 2.54
C ARG A 238 12.77 -18.50 2.23
N PHE A 239 12.61 -17.49 1.37
CA PHE A 239 11.34 -17.04 0.80
C PHE A 239 11.43 -17.12 -0.71
N LYS A 240 10.58 -17.96 -1.32
CA LYS A 240 10.57 -18.15 -2.78
C LYS A 240 9.96 -16.94 -3.50
N TYR A 241 8.95 -16.34 -2.88
CA TYR A 241 8.20 -15.21 -3.42
C TYR A 241 8.19 -14.08 -2.41
N ILE A 242 8.47 -12.85 -2.86
CA ILE A 242 8.46 -11.65 -2.03
C ILE A 242 7.65 -10.58 -2.75
N VAL A 243 6.62 -10.05 -2.10
CA VAL A 243 5.82 -8.94 -2.65
C VAL A 243 5.82 -7.80 -1.64
N GLU A 244 6.58 -6.74 -1.93
CA GLU A 244 6.79 -5.64 -0.99
C GLU A 244 5.58 -4.70 -0.95
N GLY A 245 4.86 -4.69 0.18
CA GLY A 245 3.83 -3.69 0.45
C GLY A 245 4.39 -2.44 1.13
N ALA A 246 5.26 -2.64 2.13
CA ALA A 246 5.97 -1.58 2.83
C ALA A 246 7.02 -0.91 1.92
N ASN A 247 7.18 0.40 2.08
CA ASN A 247 8.17 1.13 1.31
C ASN A 247 9.58 0.76 1.78
N LEU A 248 10.46 0.50 0.81
CA LEU A 248 11.91 0.37 0.98
C LEU A 248 12.35 -0.71 1.97
N PHE A 249 11.56 -1.77 2.19
CA PHE A 249 11.93 -2.83 3.14
C PHE A 249 13.26 -3.51 2.76
N PHE A 250 13.48 -3.76 1.46
CA PHE A 250 14.73 -4.28 0.92
C PHE A 250 15.54 -3.17 0.22
N THR A 251 16.86 -3.17 0.37
CA THR A 251 17.73 -2.37 -0.53
C THR A 251 17.77 -3.00 -1.93
N GLN A 252 18.19 -2.22 -2.94
CA GLN A 252 18.29 -2.73 -4.31
C GLN A 252 19.28 -3.90 -4.40
N GLU A 253 20.42 -3.82 -3.70
CA GLU A 253 21.44 -4.86 -3.67
C GLU A 253 20.91 -6.15 -3.05
N ALA A 254 20.10 -6.05 -1.99
CA ALA A 254 19.46 -7.20 -1.38
C ALA A 254 18.51 -7.89 -2.36
N ARG A 255 17.66 -7.13 -3.08
CA ARG A 255 16.79 -7.67 -4.13
C ARG A 255 17.59 -8.42 -5.20
N MET A 256 18.66 -7.81 -5.70
CA MET A 256 19.50 -8.42 -6.73
C MET A 256 20.12 -9.74 -6.28
N ARG A 257 20.57 -9.82 -5.01
CA ARG A 257 21.16 -11.05 -4.47
C ARG A 257 20.14 -12.17 -4.32
N LEU A 258 18.92 -11.85 -3.86
CA LEU A 258 17.83 -12.82 -3.71
C LEU A 258 17.30 -13.30 -5.07
N GLU A 259 17.11 -12.40 -6.04
CA GLU A 259 16.70 -12.78 -7.39
C GLU A 259 17.75 -13.66 -8.08
N LYS A 260 19.04 -13.38 -7.89
CA LYS A 260 20.13 -14.23 -8.38
C LYS A 260 20.11 -15.63 -7.75
N ALA A 261 19.65 -15.74 -6.50
CA ALA A 261 19.43 -17.02 -5.83
C ALA A 261 18.12 -17.72 -6.26
N GLY A 262 17.28 -17.08 -7.09
CA GLY A 262 16.06 -17.66 -7.65
C GLY A 262 14.76 -17.19 -6.99
N ALA A 263 14.80 -16.22 -6.09
CA ALA A 263 13.58 -15.63 -5.53
C ALA A 263 12.84 -14.80 -6.59
N ILE A 264 11.51 -14.80 -6.54
CA ILE A 264 10.67 -13.90 -7.35
C ILE A 264 10.32 -12.71 -6.46
N ILE A 265 10.81 -11.52 -6.82
CA ILE A 265 10.57 -10.30 -6.04
C ILE A 265 9.72 -9.32 -6.86
N CYS A 266 8.66 -8.83 -6.24
CA CYS A 266 7.85 -7.71 -6.72
C CYS A 266 8.16 -6.49 -5.86
N LYS A 267 8.87 -5.53 -6.45
CA LYS A 267 9.33 -4.30 -5.80
C LYS A 267 8.16 -3.43 -5.35
N ASP A 268 8.32 -2.77 -4.21
CA ASP A 268 7.34 -1.87 -3.59
C ASP A 268 6.84 -0.80 -4.55
N ALA A 269 7.76 -0.13 -5.26
CA ALA A 269 7.45 0.90 -6.25
C ALA A 269 6.50 0.45 -7.37
N SER A 270 6.36 -0.86 -7.58
CA SER A 270 5.36 -1.46 -8.47
C SER A 270 4.15 -2.01 -7.70
N ALA A 271 4.40 -2.78 -6.64
CA ALA A 271 3.37 -3.55 -5.93
C ALA A 271 2.40 -2.70 -5.11
N ASN A 272 2.84 -1.58 -4.51
CA ASN A 272 2.06 -0.82 -3.53
C ASN A 272 1.33 0.44 -4.09
N LYS A 273 1.21 0.56 -5.41
CA LYS A 273 0.60 1.71 -6.12
C LYS A 273 -0.91 1.90 -5.93
N GLY A 274 -1.59 0.98 -5.24
CA GLY A 274 -3.04 1.01 -5.07
C GLY A 274 -3.56 2.29 -4.38
N GLY A 275 -2.89 2.75 -3.32
CA GLY A 275 -3.26 3.99 -2.63
C GLY A 275 -3.17 5.22 -3.54
N VAL A 276 -2.09 5.37 -4.32
CA VAL A 276 -1.91 6.52 -5.23
C VAL A 276 -2.92 6.48 -6.38
N THR A 277 -3.26 5.29 -6.87
CA THR A 277 -4.32 5.10 -7.88
C THR A 277 -5.68 5.54 -7.31
N SER A 278 -6.01 5.14 -6.08
CA SER A 278 -7.22 5.58 -5.38
C SER A 278 -7.26 7.10 -5.21
N SER A 279 -6.17 7.72 -4.73
CA SER A 279 -6.05 9.18 -4.58
C SER A 279 -6.33 9.92 -5.90
N SER A 280 -5.79 9.42 -7.02
CA SER A 280 -5.98 10.04 -8.33
C SER A 280 -7.46 10.04 -8.75
N LEU A 281 -8.16 8.93 -8.50
CA LEU A 281 -9.58 8.78 -8.81
C LEU A 281 -10.48 9.53 -7.80
N GLU A 282 -10.07 9.66 -6.54
CA GLU A 282 -10.75 10.50 -5.55
C GLU A 282 -10.68 11.98 -5.96
N VAL A 283 -9.49 12.46 -6.33
CA VAL A 283 -9.28 13.83 -6.84
C VAL A 283 -10.12 14.07 -8.09
N LEU A 284 -10.12 13.13 -9.04
CA LEU A 284 -10.90 13.25 -10.26
C LEU A 284 -12.39 13.45 -9.95
N ALA A 285 -12.99 12.60 -9.10
CA ALA A 285 -14.39 12.75 -8.71
C ALA A 285 -14.65 14.07 -7.98
N ALA A 286 -13.75 14.46 -7.06
CA ALA A 286 -13.86 15.69 -6.28
C ALA A 286 -13.82 16.96 -7.15
N LEU A 287 -13.03 16.96 -8.22
CA LEU A 287 -12.94 18.08 -9.16
C LEU A 287 -14.05 18.09 -10.21
N SER A 288 -14.57 16.91 -10.58
CA SER A 288 -15.61 16.79 -11.61
C SER A 288 -16.98 17.29 -11.13
N PHE A 289 -17.34 17.02 -9.87
CA PHE A 289 -18.64 17.42 -9.33
C PHE A 289 -18.65 18.88 -8.86
N SER A 290 -19.80 19.55 -9.00
CA SER A 290 -20.11 20.74 -8.20
C SER A 290 -20.18 20.41 -6.70
N ASP A 291 -20.26 21.41 -5.82
CA ASP A 291 -20.34 21.17 -4.37
C ASP A 291 -21.62 20.41 -3.97
N ASP A 292 -22.76 20.73 -4.59
CA ASP A 292 -24.04 20.08 -4.31
C ASP A 292 -24.06 18.63 -4.83
N GLU A 293 -23.54 18.39 -6.04
CA GLU A 293 -23.45 17.04 -6.58
C GLU A 293 -22.46 16.19 -5.79
N PHE A 294 -21.32 16.74 -5.39
CA PHE A 294 -20.35 16.04 -4.55
C PHE A 294 -20.97 15.65 -3.20
N ALA A 295 -21.74 16.57 -2.59
CA ALA A 295 -22.44 16.30 -1.34
C ALA A 295 -23.53 15.22 -1.47
N LYS A 296 -24.13 15.08 -2.66
CA LYS A 296 -25.14 14.06 -2.97
C LYS A 296 -24.52 12.70 -3.29
N HIS A 297 -23.44 12.70 -4.08
CA HIS A 297 -22.90 11.48 -4.70
C HIS A 297 -21.73 10.88 -3.92
N MET A 298 -20.90 11.70 -3.28
CA MET A 298 -19.67 11.25 -2.61
C MET A 298 -19.75 11.29 -1.08
N MET A 299 -20.43 12.28 -0.48
CA MET A 299 -20.49 12.39 0.98
C MET A 299 -21.45 11.36 1.61
N VAL A 300 -20.91 10.50 2.47
CA VAL A 300 -21.65 9.47 3.20
C VAL A 300 -22.14 10.02 4.54
N ARG A 301 -23.44 10.35 4.62
CA ARG A 301 -24.07 10.87 5.85
C ARG A 301 -24.51 9.77 6.81
N ASP A 302 -24.88 8.61 6.28
CA ASP A 302 -25.23 7.41 7.02
C ASP A 302 -24.34 6.27 6.54
N ALA A 303 -23.46 5.80 7.42
CA ALA A 303 -22.53 4.71 7.11
C ALA A 303 -23.25 3.38 6.80
N ALA A 304 -24.47 3.18 7.33
CA ALA A 304 -25.27 2.00 7.01
C ALA A 304 -25.87 2.06 5.60
N ASN A 305 -26.06 3.26 5.05
CA ASN A 305 -26.70 3.50 3.76
C ASN A 305 -25.93 4.55 2.93
N PRO A 306 -24.68 4.27 2.51
CA PRO A 306 -23.92 5.18 1.66
C PRO A 306 -24.62 5.39 0.30
N PRO A 307 -24.43 6.54 -0.40
CA PRO A 307 -25.00 6.75 -1.72
C PRO A 307 -24.65 5.63 -2.70
N ALA A 308 -25.58 5.28 -3.58
CA ALA A 308 -25.35 4.21 -4.58
C ALA A 308 -24.12 4.53 -5.45
N PHE A 309 -24.02 5.77 -5.94
CA PHE A 309 -22.86 6.24 -6.69
C PHE A 309 -21.55 6.00 -5.93
N TYR A 310 -21.47 6.37 -4.64
CA TYR A 310 -20.25 6.19 -3.85
C TYR A 310 -19.81 4.72 -3.79
N ARG A 311 -20.73 3.79 -3.50
CA ARG A 311 -20.42 2.35 -3.44
C ARG A 311 -19.92 1.81 -4.78
N ASP A 312 -20.60 2.19 -5.85
CA ASP A 312 -20.29 1.73 -7.20
C ASP A 312 -18.96 2.35 -7.68
N TYR A 313 -18.70 3.60 -7.32
CA TYR A 313 -17.46 4.30 -7.62
C TYR A 313 -16.27 3.65 -6.90
N VAL A 314 -16.36 3.40 -5.59
CA VAL A 314 -15.32 2.69 -4.83
C VAL A 314 -15.06 1.29 -5.41
N SER A 315 -16.12 0.58 -5.80
CA SER A 315 -15.97 -0.73 -6.48
C SER A 315 -15.25 -0.61 -7.82
N SER A 316 -15.52 0.45 -8.60
CA SER A 316 -14.78 0.73 -9.84
C SER A 316 -13.31 1.10 -9.58
N VAL A 317 -13.02 1.82 -8.49
CA VAL A 317 -11.65 2.15 -8.06
C VAL A 317 -10.88 0.86 -7.73
N HIS A 318 -11.49 -0.08 -7.00
CA HIS A 318 -10.88 -1.40 -6.77
C HIS A 318 -10.52 -2.10 -8.08
N ALA A 319 -11.46 -2.16 -9.04
CA ALA A 319 -11.23 -2.81 -10.32
C ALA A 319 -10.10 -2.14 -11.12
N VAL A 320 -9.97 -0.81 -11.07
CA VAL A 320 -8.87 -0.10 -11.72
C VAL A 320 -7.52 -0.41 -11.04
N ILE A 321 -7.48 -0.43 -9.71
CA ILE A 321 -6.27 -0.79 -8.94
C ILE A 321 -5.80 -2.20 -9.32
N GLU A 322 -6.72 -3.17 -9.27
CA GLU A 322 -6.43 -4.57 -9.55
C GLU A 322 -6.02 -4.78 -11.02
N LYS A 323 -6.69 -4.12 -11.96
CA LYS A 323 -6.33 -4.16 -13.39
C LYS A 323 -4.95 -3.56 -13.64
N ASN A 324 -4.63 -2.40 -13.05
CA ASN A 324 -3.34 -1.74 -13.22
C ASN A 324 -2.19 -2.60 -12.64
N ALA A 325 -2.40 -3.15 -11.44
CA ALA A 325 -1.44 -4.05 -10.80
C ALA A 325 -1.19 -5.31 -11.66
N GLU A 326 -2.25 -5.89 -12.24
CA GLU A 326 -2.14 -7.03 -13.16
C GLU A 326 -1.35 -6.68 -14.43
N LEU A 327 -1.68 -5.56 -15.09
CA LEU A 327 -0.99 -5.14 -16.32
C LEU A 327 0.50 -4.90 -16.08
N GLU A 328 0.84 -4.24 -14.97
CA GLU A 328 2.24 -3.97 -14.61
C GLU A 328 2.97 -5.26 -14.25
N PHE A 329 2.36 -6.16 -13.47
CA PHE A 329 2.89 -7.49 -13.19
C PHE A 329 3.15 -8.29 -14.48
N GLU A 330 2.18 -8.36 -15.39
CA GLU A 330 2.29 -9.09 -16.65
C GLU A 330 3.39 -8.52 -17.56
N CYS A 331 3.55 -7.19 -17.56
CA CYS A 331 4.64 -6.53 -18.27
C CYS A 331 6.00 -6.96 -17.70
N ILE A 332 6.21 -6.83 -16.39
CA ILE A 332 7.47 -7.19 -15.73
C ILE A 332 7.76 -8.68 -15.90
N TRP A 333 6.75 -9.54 -15.74
CA TRP A 333 6.88 -10.98 -15.90
C TRP A 333 7.35 -11.35 -17.31
N ARG A 334 6.69 -10.80 -18.34
CA ARG A 334 7.04 -11.04 -19.75
C ARG A 334 8.44 -10.54 -20.07
N GLU A 335 8.81 -9.34 -19.62
CA GLU A 335 10.13 -8.78 -19.90
C GLU A 335 11.25 -9.54 -19.17
N HIS A 336 10.99 -10.05 -17.97
CA HIS A 336 11.92 -10.94 -17.28
C HIS A 336 12.14 -12.23 -18.07
N ALA A 337 11.05 -12.89 -18.49
CA ALA A 337 11.14 -14.11 -19.30
C ALA A 337 11.87 -13.87 -20.64
N ARG A 338 11.70 -12.70 -21.25
CA ARG A 338 12.34 -12.34 -22.52
C ARG A 338 13.82 -12.00 -22.39
N THR A 339 14.22 -11.32 -21.33
CA THR A 339 15.55 -10.69 -21.22
C THR A 339 16.47 -11.32 -20.17
N GLY A 340 15.90 -12.07 -19.21
CA GLY A 340 16.61 -12.55 -18.03
C GLY A 340 17.00 -11.45 -17.03
N LYS A 341 16.63 -10.18 -17.25
CA LYS A 341 16.89 -9.09 -16.29
C LYS A 341 16.11 -9.31 -15.01
N ALA A 342 16.68 -8.91 -13.87
CA ALA A 342 15.99 -8.94 -12.59
C ALA A 342 14.70 -8.10 -12.61
N ARG A 343 13.63 -8.62 -11.99
CA ARG A 343 12.32 -7.97 -11.91
C ARG A 343 12.41 -6.63 -11.18
N ALA A 344 13.24 -6.53 -10.15
CA ALA A 344 13.51 -5.28 -9.44
C ALA A 344 14.08 -4.19 -10.36
N ILE A 345 14.91 -4.55 -11.34
CA ILE A 345 15.43 -3.60 -12.36
C ILE A 345 14.32 -3.25 -13.36
N LEU A 346 13.55 -4.26 -13.81
CA LEU A 346 12.46 -4.05 -14.77
C LEU A 346 11.34 -3.15 -14.21
N SER A 347 11.09 -3.21 -12.91
CA SER A 347 10.19 -2.29 -12.20
C SER A 347 10.62 -0.82 -12.35
N ASP A 348 11.94 -0.54 -12.21
CA ASP A 348 12.50 0.79 -12.38
C ASP A 348 12.50 1.22 -13.86
N GLU A 349 12.89 0.33 -14.77
CA GLU A 349 12.88 0.59 -16.22
C GLU A 349 11.46 0.89 -16.73
N LEU A 350 10.46 0.15 -16.26
CA LEU A 350 9.06 0.38 -16.61
C LEU A 350 8.56 1.71 -16.06
N SER A 351 8.88 2.03 -14.80
CA SER A 351 8.51 3.31 -14.19
C SER A 351 9.14 4.48 -14.95
N TYR A 352 10.42 4.39 -15.31
CA TYR A 352 11.10 5.37 -16.14
C TYR A 352 10.47 5.49 -17.53
N ALA A 353 10.13 4.38 -18.18
CA ALA A 353 9.48 4.37 -19.48
C ALA A 353 8.11 5.05 -19.46
N ILE A 354 7.31 4.84 -18.40
CA ILE A 354 6.00 5.49 -18.21
C ILE A 354 6.18 7.00 -18.05
N VAL A 355 7.10 7.44 -17.19
CA VAL A 355 7.36 8.88 -16.96
C VAL A 355 7.87 9.55 -18.24
N LYS A 356 8.83 8.91 -18.91
CA LYS A 356 9.38 9.40 -20.18
C LYS A 356 8.30 9.52 -21.25
N LEU A 357 7.44 8.51 -21.40
CA LEU A 357 6.34 8.55 -22.35
C LEU A 357 5.39 9.72 -22.05
N ASN A 358 5.06 9.97 -20.79
CA ASN A 358 4.24 11.11 -20.39
C ASN A 358 4.91 12.46 -20.75
N GLU A 359 6.20 12.61 -20.48
CA GLU A 359 6.95 13.82 -20.86
C GLU A 359 7.00 14.03 -22.38
N GLU A 360 7.19 12.95 -23.15
CA GLU A 360 7.17 12.99 -24.61
C GLU A 360 5.79 13.39 -25.13
N LEU A 361 4.71 12.80 -24.59
CA LEU A 361 3.33 13.12 -24.96
C LEU A 361 2.98 14.60 -24.72
N GLN A 362 3.46 15.19 -23.63
CA GLN A 362 3.26 16.62 -23.32
C GLN A 362 3.87 17.56 -24.36
N ARG A 363 4.83 17.09 -25.17
CA ARG A 363 5.47 17.87 -26.24
C ARG A 363 4.85 17.64 -27.61
N THR A 364 3.87 16.74 -27.72
CA THR A 364 3.19 16.44 -28.98
C THR A 364 2.00 17.36 -29.22
N THR A 365 1.54 17.44 -30.47
CA THR A 365 0.29 18.11 -30.86
C THR A 365 -0.95 17.20 -30.71
N LEU A 366 -0.81 16.02 -30.08
CA LEU A 366 -1.93 15.08 -29.93
C LEU A 366 -3.09 15.68 -29.12
N TRP A 367 -2.78 16.57 -28.18
CA TRP A 367 -3.78 17.28 -27.38
C TRP A 367 -4.70 18.18 -28.23
N ASP A 368 -4.17 18.73 -29.32
CA ASP A 368 -4.89 19.62 -30.23
C ASP A 368 -5.88 18.84 -31.12
N ASN A 369 -5.69 17.53 -31.25
CA ASN A 369 -6.63 16.66 -31.94
C ASN A 369 -7.83 16.34 -31.03
N VAL A 370 -8.85 17.19 -31.10
CA VAL A 370 -10.06 17.09 -30.27
C VAL A 370 -10.77 15.74 -30.41
N ALA A 371 -10.85 15.19 -31.63
CA ALA A 371 -11.50 13.90 -31.87
C ALA A 371 -10.76 12.76 -31.15
N LEU A 372 -9.43 12.71 -31.30
CA LEU A 372 -8.59 11.74 -30.59
C LEU A 372 -8.69 11.93 -29.07
N ARG A 373 -8.59 13.18 -28.60
CA ARG A 373 -8.69 13.51 -27.17
C ARG A 373 -9.99 13.01 -26.56
N LYS A 374 -11.13 13.23 -27.21
CA LYS A 374 -12.43 12.75 -26.71
C LYS A 374 -12.47 11.23 -26.63
N VAL A 375 -11.99 10.52 -27.66
CA VAL A 375 -11.94 9.04 -27.65
C VAL A 375 -11.09 8.52 -26.50
N VAL A 376 -9.87 9.07 -26.32
CA VAL A 376 -8.96 8.65 -25.25
C VAL A 376 -9.54 8.93 -23.87
N LEU A 377 -10.15 10.10 -23.65
CA LEU A 377 -10.73 10.44 -22.35
C LEU A 377 -11.94 9.58 -22.00
N VAL A 378 -12.78 9.21 -22.97
CA VAL A 378 -13.91 8.28 -22.74
C VAL A 378 -13.41 6.91 -22.31
N GLU A 379 -12.27 6.46 -22.83
CA GLU A 379 -11.67 5.18 -22.44
C GLU A 379 -10.94 5.25 -21.09
N ALA A 380 -10.30 6.38 -20.79
CA ALA A 380 -9.48 6.55 -19.58
C ALA A 380 -10.29 6.93 -18.33
N LEU A 381 -11.38 7.68 -18.47
CA LEU A 381 -12.19 8.15 -17.34
C LEU A 381 -13.12 7.06 -16.82
N PRO A 382 -13.43 7.04 -15.50
CA PRO A 382 -14.39 6.11 -14.94
C PRO A 382 -15.75 6.26 -15.61
N LYS A 383 -16.27 5.16 -16.17
CA LYS A 383 -17.58 5.13 -16.83
C LYS A 383 -18.70 5.71 -15.97
N LEU A 384 -18.69 5.44 -14.67
CA LEU A 384 -19.71 5.94 -13.76
C LEU A 384 -19.72 7.49 -13.67
N LEU A 385 -18.56 8.14 -13.77
CA LEU A 385 -18.48 9.61 -13.83
C LEU A 385 -19.01 10.12 -15.16
N LEU A 386 -18.62 9.50 -16.28
CA LEU A 386 -19.10 9.86 -17.62
C LEU A 386 -20.62 9.72 -17.74
N ASP A 387 -21.20 8.64 -17.20
CA ASP A 387 -22.64 8.41 -17.22
C ASP A 387 -23.41 9.42 -16.34
N THR A 388 -22.74 10.05 -15.37
CA THR A 388 -23.35 11.00 -14.43
C THR A 388 -23.23 12.45 -14.87
N LEU A 389 -22.07 12.87 -15.38
CA LEU A 389 -21.76 14.27 -15.70
C LEU A 389 -21.59 14.54 -17.19
N ASP A 390 -21.48 13.52 -18.05
CA ASP A 390 -20.97 13.61 -19.42
C ASP A 390 -19.49 14.06 -19.53
N LEU A 391 -18.91 13.90 -20.73
CA LEU A 391 -17.50 14.22 -20.98
C LEU A 391 -17.24 15.73 -21.02
N ASP A 392 -18.15 16.50 -21.60
CA ASP A 392 -17.95 17.93 -21.85
C ASP A 392 -18.03 18.74 -20.54
N THR A 393 -18.72 18.23 -19.52
CA THR A 393 -18.73 18.80 -18.16
C THR A 393 -17.46 18.49 -17.37
N ILE A 394 -16.84 17.32 -17.60
CA ILE A 394 -15.59 16.91 -16.92
C ILE A 394 -14.37 17.65 -17.49
N MET A 395 -14.41 17.99 -18.78
CA MET A 395 -13.34 18.72 -19.50
C MET A 395 -13.37 20.22 -19.22
#